data_AF-A0A8H5YEU2-F1
#
_entry.id   AF-A0A8H5YEU2-F1
#
_cell.length_a   1.000
_cell.length_b   1.000
_cell.length_c   1.000
_cell.angle_alpha   90.00
_cell.angle_beta   90.00
_cell.angle_gamma   90.00
#
_symmetry.space_group_name_H-M   'P 1'
#
loop_
_entity.id
_entity.type
_entity.pdbx_description
1 polymer ?
#
loop_
_entity_poly.entity_id
_entity_poly.type
_entity_poly.pdbx_seq_one_letter_code
_entity_poly.pdbx_strand_id
1 'polypeptide(L)'
;MSRTLVLVTGSTQGIGLAVAKELAIKHNYHVLLGVRNTKAGEEIASELRKDGHQASVVELDLTSPESIDKAVKHIDEQYGYLDVLINNAAVLLDLDKSLSTWDLFSKTFTTNVIGTGCLSQSLLPLLRKAKNAPPRIVFVSSVMGSLTKATDETTIYYNIDYKSYDASKAAVNMLMLNFARELHDVGGKVNSVCPGLVKTGLSGYHEWGTSPEVGAERIVQMATIGEDGPTKTFSDRSGELPLIAKTKCDFGQPCSRCTKKDLRCTFGRPIRNGAAATSIEPCPDLNAQLSNELEAVDGVIPCEPPSFSLELGDFASDFISPLDTISTDPSGLMPTSLEMFLPSITNDMQIRIPPRSLSSKGDLTRVSHRLSSMQHASRVIMQMLYAYPQMMLRRQTFPPFIHPHWHLKTLPETLGNCVGISQLFAARTPETQPFLWRMVDAEEERFREKLHSFSPRELHLCLEAMLIYMMMSMSEPDSESKERTSRLFETAELVGSRFLDHTGSYSTSEISEPSSTWQDWIFAESRRRMSCLWLIIGCVITIENGKKCSICSDMCSLPLPSSKLLWEARSLEEWQTEKAFFDMSCPFVTLGELVEAKANAGNPVSAQRLQGWEMGSDKMTAMLNIAVEFVWGNVL
;
A
#
# COMPACT_ATOMS: atom_id res chain seq x y z
N MET A 1 37.17 -30.92 12.54
CA MET A 1 35.92 -30.26 12.09
C MET A 1 36.25 -29.40 10.88
N SER A 2 35.37 -29.32 9.89
CA SER A 2 35.48 -28.32 8.82
C SER A 2 35.45 -26.91 9.42
N ARG A 3 36.09 -25.93 8.79
CA ARG A 3 35.94 -24.52 9.20
C ARG A 3 34.48 -24.09 9.04
N THR A 4 34.00 -23.21 9.90
CA THR A 4 32.68 -22.58 9.73
C THR A 4 32.68 -21.75 8.46
N LEU A 5 31.74 -22.01 7.56
CA LEU A 5 31.58 -21.30 6.30
C LEU A 5 30.62 -20.13 6.48
N VAL A 6 31.10 -18.92 6.21
CA VAL A 6 30.32 -17.68 6.39
C VAL A 6 30.28 -16.88 5.10
N LEU A 7 29.09 -16.41 4.70
CA LEU A 7 28.92 -15.42 3.65
C LEU A 7 28.73 -14.03 4.26
N VAL A 8 29.55 -13.07 3.85
CA VAL A 8 29.42 -11.66 4.24
C VAL A 8 29.11 -10.82 3.00
N THR A 9 27.94 -10.19 2.96
CA THR A 9 27.55 -9.33 1.82
C THR A 9 28.15 -7.93 1.96
N GLY A 10 28.60 -7.33 0.86
CA GLY A 10 29.15 -5.97 0.86
C GLY A 10 30.48 -5.86 1.63
N SER A 11 31.36 -6.84 1.44
CA SER A 11 32.57 -7.04 2.26
C SER A 11 33.87 -6.49 1.67
N THR A 12 33.81 -5.58 0.68
CA THR A 12 35.02 -4.93 0.13
C THR A 12 35.52 -3.75 0.95
N GLN A 13 34.68 -3.16 1.82
CA GLN A 13 35.04 -1.99 2.62
C GLN A 13 34.17 -1.86 3.88
N GLY A 14 34.51 -0.89 4.73
CA GLY A 14 33.71 -0.53 5.90
C GLY A 14 33.49 -1.70 6.86
N ILE A 15 32.27 -1.78 7.42
CA ILE A 15 31.91 -2.76 8.44
C ILE A 15 32.00 -4.19 7.90
N GLY A 16 31.54 -4.43 6.67
CA GLY A 16 31.57 -5.77 6.07
C GLY A 16 32.98 -6.34 5.93
N LEU A 17 33.95 -5.49 5.54
CA LEU A 17 35.35 -5.89 5.48
C LEU A 17 35.93 -6.17 6.87
N ALA A 18 35.62 -5.34 7.86
CA ALA A 18 36.07 -5.54 9.23
C ALA A 18 35.53 -6.86 9.81
N VAL A 19 34.23 -7.15 9.61
CA VAL A 19 33.60 -8.42 10.00
C VAL A 19 34.27 -9.60 9.31
N ALA A 20 34.52 -9.51 7.99
CA ALA A 20 35.18 -10.57 7.23
C ALA A 20 36.60 -10.85 7.74
N LYS A 21 37.42 -9.80 7.94
CA LYS A 21 38.78 -9.96 8.49
C LYS A 21 38.74 -10.55 9.90
N GLU A 22 37.84 -10.08 10.76
CA GLU A 22 37.75 -10.56 12.14
C GLU A 22 37.32 -12.04 12.23
N LEU A 23 36.32 -12.46 11.46
CA LEU A 23 35.88 -13.86 11.41
C LEU A 23 36.97 -14.79 10.85
N ALA A 24 37.68 -14.35 9.81
CA ALA A 24 38.79 -15.12 9.24
C ALA A 24 39.98 -15.23 10.21
N ILE A 25 40.38 -14.12 10.82
CA ILE A 25 41.61 -14.01 11.61
C ILE A 25 41.43 -14.54 13.02
N LYS A 26 40.39 -14.07 13.74
CA LYS A 26 40.21 -14.39 15.17
C LYS A 26 39.42 -15.67 15.39
N HIS A 27 38.52 -16.02 14.48
CA HIS A 27 37.64 -17.19 14.62
C HIS A 27 37.98 -18.33 13.66
N ASN A 28 38.95 -18.15 12.76
CA ASN A 28 39.40 -19.17 11.79
C ASN A 28 38.25 -19.68 10.89
N TYR A 29 37.29 -18.83 10.57
CA TYR A 29 36.19 -19.14 9.64
C TYR A 29 36.70 -19.13 8.20
N HIS A 30 36.03 -19.89 7.32
CA HIS A 30 36.17 -19.71 5.88
C HIS A 30 35.18 -18.64 5.44
N VAL A 31 35.70 -17.48 5.04
CA VAL A 31 34.88 -16.33 4.67
C VAL A 31 34.67 -16.27 3.16
N LEU A 32 33.41 -16.26 2.75
CA LEU A 32 32.96 -15.94 1.41
C LEU A 32 32.68 -14.42 1.35
N LEU A 33 33.49 -13.70 0.58
CA LEU A 33 33.34 -12.27 0.34
C LEU A 33 32.31 -12.06 -0.76
N GLY A 34 31.07 -11.72 -0.39
CA GLY A 34 29.99 -11.41 -1.31
C GLY A 34 30.10 -9.97 -1.82
N VAL A 35 30.55 -9.79 -3.06
CA VAL A 35 30.96 -8.48 -3.58
C VAL A 35 30.54 -8.27 -5.03
N ARG A 36 30.27 -7.00 -5.40
CA ARG A 36 30.02 -6.61 -6.80
C ARG A 36 31.31 -6.53 -7.63
N ASN A 37 32.38 -6.00 -7.02
CA ASN A 37 33.69 -5.90 -7.66
C ASN A 37 34.56 -7.08 -7.21
N THR A 38 34.56 -8.14 -8.00
CA THR A 38 35.30 -9.38 -7.72
C THR A 38 36.80 -9.16 -7.67
N LYS A 39 37.35 -8.23 -8.46
CA LYS A 39 38.78 -7.89 -8.44
C LYS A 39 39.21 -7.33 -7.08
N ALA A 40 38.47 -6.36 -6.55
CA ALA A 40 38.75 -5.80 -5.22
C ALA A 40 38.55 -6.86 -4.12
N GLY A 41 37.53 -7.71 -4.24
CA GLY A 41 37.34 -8.85 -3.34
C GLY A 41 38.52 -9.83 -3.36
N GLU A 42 39.09 -10.09 -4.53
CA GLU A 42 40.17 -11.05 -4.70
C GLU A 42 41.50 -10.53 -4.15
N GLU A 43 41.74 -9.22 -4.22
CA GLU A 43 42.88 -8.57 -3.55
C GLU A 43 42.83 -8.83 -2.03
N ILE A 44 41.65 -8.62 -1.41
CA ILE A 44 41.42 -8.87 0.02
C ILE A 44 41.53 -10.36 0.35
N ALA A 45 40.91 -11.23 -0.46
CA ALA A 45 40.94 -12.67 -0.24
C ALA A 45 42.37 -13.22 -0.34
N SER A 46 43.16 -12.70 -1.28
CA SER A 46 44.57 -13.06 -1.46
C SER A 46 45.43 -12.62 -0.28
N GLU A 47 45.21 -11.42 0.27
CA GLU A 47 45.85 -10.97 1.52
C GLU A 47 45.58 -11.95 2.66
N LEU A 48 44.30 -12.26 2.91
CA LEU A 48 43.91 -13.21 3.97
C LEU A 48 44.49 -14.61 3.78
N ARG A 49 44.54 -15.11 2.54
CA ARG A 49 45.13 -16.42 2.23
C ARG A 49 46.65 -16.44 2.39
N LYS A 50 47.34 -15.35 2.05
CA LYS A 50 48.79 -15.21 2.30
C LYS A 50 49.11 -15.28 3.79
N ASP A 51 48.23 -14.73 4.61
CA ASP A 51 48.35 -14.76 6.08
C ASP A 51 47.86 -16.10 6.70
N GLY A 52 47.50 -17.09 5.87
CA GLY A 52 47.13 -18.45 6.30
C GLY A 52 45.65 -18.64 6.63
N HIS A 53 44.80 -17.64 6.38
CA HIS A 53 43.35 -17.71 6.57
C HIS A 53 42.63 -18.21 5.31
N GLN A 54 41.35 -18.57 5.43
CA GLN A 54 40.54 -19.03 4.29
C GLN A 54 39.55 -17.96 3.86
N ALA A 55 39.71 -17.50 2.62
CA ALA A 55 38.83 -16.53 2.00
C ALA A 55 38.60 -16.86 0.53
N SER A 56 37.35 -16.76 0.09
CA SER A 56 36.93 -16.94 -1.31
C SER A 56 36.01 -15.80 -1.71
N VAL A 57 35.97 -15.48 -3.00
CA VAL A 57 35.14 -14.40 -3.54
C VAL A 57 33.88 -15.00 -4.16
N VAL A 58 32.74 -14.38 -3.89
CA VAL A 58 31.46 -14.67 -4.54
C VAL A 58 30.95 -13.39 -5.16
N GLU A 59 30.77 -13.37 -6.48
CA GLU A 59 30.14 -12.25 -7.16
C GLU A 59 28.67 -12.14 -6.71
N LEU A 60 28.31 -11.00 -6.14
CA LEU A 60 26.98 -10.80 -5.56
C LEU A 60 26.57 -9.32 -5.61
N ASP A 61 25.56 -9.04 -6.43
CA ASP A 61 24.81 -7.80 -6.47
C ASP A 61 23.37 -8.06 -5.98
N LEU A 62 23.02 -7.47 -4.84
CA LEU A 62 21.68 -7.60 -4.26
C LEU A 62 20.58 -6.94 -5.12
N THR A 63 20.94 -6.13 -6.11
CA THR A 63 19.98 -5.50 -7.03
C THR A 63 19.67 -6.34 -8.27
N SER A 64 20.34 -7.48 -8.46
CA SER A 64 20.11 -8.40 -9.59
C SER A 64 19.69 -9.79 -9.10
N PRO A 65 18.47 -10.24 -9.42
CA PRO A 65 18.03 -11.60 -9.15
C PRO A 65 18.97 -12.65 -9.75
N GLU A 66 19.47 -12.42 -10.96
CA GLU A 66 20.37 -13.34 -11.65
C GLU A 66 21.73 -13.46 -10.94
N SER A 67 22.22 -12.36 -10.35
CA SER A 67 23.43 -12.37 -9.54
C SER A 67 23.24 -13.19 -8.27
N ILE A 68 22.10 -13.03 -7.59
CA ILE A 68 21.74 -13.80 -6.40
C ILE A 68 21.67 -15.30 -6.74
N ASP A 69 20.98 -15.68 -7.81
CA ASP A 69 20.84 -17.08 -8.22
C ASP A 69 22.19 -17.72 -8.56
N LYS A 70 23.06 -16.99 -9.28
CA LYS A 70 24.43 -17.44 -9.58
C LYS A 70 25.24 -17.63 -8.31
N ALA A 71 25.17 -16.70 -7.36
CA ALA A 71 25.88 -16.80 -6.09
C ALA A 71 25.43 -18.00 -5.28
N VAL A 72 24.11 -18.20 -5.14
CA VAL A 72 23.52 -19.35 -4.41
C VAL A 72 23.94 -20.66 -5.05
N LYS A 73 23.81 -20.77 -6.37
CA LYS A 73 24.22 -21.96 -7.13
C LYS A 73 25.71 -22.25 -6.96
N HIS A 74 26.56 -21.24 -7.05
CA HIS A 74 28.00 -21.39 -6.83
C HIS A 74 28.32 -21.91 -5.42
N ILE A 75 27.65 -21.40 -4.38
CA ILE A 75 27.87 -21.85 -3.00
C ILE A 75 27.39 -23.30 -2.81
N ASP A 76 26.25 -23.67 -3.39
CA ASP A 76 25.75 -25.05 -3.34
C ASP A 76 26.72 -26.02 -4.05
N GLU A 77 27.17 -25.68 -5.27
CA GLU A 77 28.05 -26.54 -6.06
C GLU A 77 29.45 -26.70 -5.42
N GLN A 78 30.02 -25.62 -4.87
CA GLN A 78 31.37 -25.66 -4.30
C GLN A 78 31.43 -26.18 -2.87
N TYR A 79 30.41 -25.91 -2.07
CA TYR A 79 30.43 -26.19 -0.63
C TYR A 79 29.28 -27.09 -0.19
N GLY A 80 28.07 -26.88 -0.72
CA GLY A 80 26.86 -27.68 -0.44
C GLY A 80 26.18 -27.38 0.90
N TYR A 81 26.64 -26.36 1.63
CA TYR A 81 26.07 -25.88 2.90
C TYR A 81 26.49 -24.42 3.14
N LEU A 82 25.89 -23.78 4.14
CA LEU A 82 26.33 -22.51 4.69
C LEU A 82 26.07 -22.53 6.21
N ASP A 83 27.03 -22.12 7.05
CA ASP A 83 26.80 -22.08 8.50
C ASP A 83 26.29 -20.72 8.97
N VAL A 84 26.82 -19.64 8.38
CA VAL A 84 26.53 -18.26 8.80
C VAL A 84 26.28 -17.35 7.61
N LEU A 85 25.23 -16.55 7.67
CA LEU A 85 24.94 -15.48 6.72
C LEU A 85 24.97 -14.12 7.42
N ILE A 86 25.80 -13.20 6.93
CA ILE A 86 25.86 -11.81 7.39
C ILE A 86 25.32 -10.91 6.28
N ASN A 87 24.07 -10.47 6.45
CA ASN A 87 23.42 -9.48 5.59
C ASN A 87 23.88 -8.08 5.98
N ASN A 88 25.04 -7.68 5.46
CA ASN A 88 25.69 -6.38 5.75
C ASN A 88 25.48 -5.32 4.66
N ALA A 89 25.43 -5.73 3.38
CA ALA A 89 25.30 -4.79 2.27
C ALA A 89 24.05 -3.90 2.41
N ALA A 90 24.24 -2.59 2.30
CA ALA A 90 23.18 -1.60 2.36
C ALA A 90 23.61 -0.29 1.68
N VAL A 91 22.63 0.54 1.35
CA VAL A 91 22.80 1.92 0.88
C VAL A 91 21.99 2.88 1.76
N LEU A 92 22.47 4.11 1.88
CA LEU A 92 21.76 5.27 2.41
C LEU A 92 21.80 6.33 1.32
N LEU A 93 20.64 6.65 0.75
CA LEU A 93 20.53 7.51 -0.43
C LEU A 93 19.75 8.80 -0.14
N ASP A 94 19.23 8.98 1.08
CA ASP A 94 18.37 10.11 1.45
C ASP A 94 19.07 11.48 1.35
N LEU A 95 20.40 11.49 1.34
CA LEU A 95 21.22 12.70 1.12
C LEU A 95 21.41 13.03 -0.37
N ASP A 96 21.06 12.13 -1.28
CA ASP A 96 21.18 12.34 -2.72
C ASP A 96 19.99 13.15 -3.25
N LYS A 97 20.19 14.46 -3.34
CA LYS A 97 19.19 15.42 -3.83
C LYS A 97 18.85 15.27 -5.32
N SER A 98 19.60 14.45 -6.06
CA SER A 98 19.33 14.20 -7.49
C SER A 98 18.24 13.16 -7.73
N LEU A 99 17.91 12.35 -6.71
CA LEU A 99 16.91 11.30 -6.82
C LEU A 99 15.50 11.85 -6.60
N SER A 100 14.56 11.39 -7.42
CA SER A 100 13.14 11.56 -7.12
C SER A 100 12.79 10.77 -5.85
N THR A 101 11.69 11.13 -5.16
CA THR A 101 11.23 10.36 -4.01
C THR A 101 10.98 8.90 -4.38
N TRP A 102 10.41 8.64 -5.55
CA TRP A 102 10.22 7.27 -6.05
C TRP A 102 11.54 6.51 -6.18
N ASP A 103 12.55 7.12 -6.81
CA ASP A 103 13.86 6.48 -7.02
C ASP A 103 14.61 6.27 -5.71
N LEU A 104 14.51 7.24 -4.79
CA LEU A 104 15.08 7.15 -3.45
C LEU A 104 14.54 5.92 -2.73
N PHE A 105 13.21 5.78 -2.63
CA PHE A 105 12.59 4.61 -1.99
C PHE A 105 12.90 3.32 -2.74
N SER A 106 12.71 3.31 -4.06
CA SER A 106 12.88 2.11 -4.88
C SER A 106 14.31 1.56 -4.78
N LYS A 107 15.33 2.41 -4.93
CA LYS A 107 16.74 1.97 -4.89
C LYS A 107 17.17 1.54 -3.48
N THR A 108 16.75 2.29 -2.45
CA THR A 108 17.04 1.94 -1.05
C THR A 108 16.38 0.61 -0.68
N PHE A 109 15.10 0.41 -0.99
CA PHE A 109 14.39 -0.84 -0.69
C PHE A 109 14.88 -2.03 -1.52
N THR A 110 15.20 -1.81 -2.80
CA THR A 110 15.75 -2.87 -3.67
C THR A 110 17.00 -3.48 -3.05
N THR A 111 17.94 -2.63 -2.60
CA THR A 111 19.19 -3.13 -2.01
C THR A 111 19.00 -3.62 -0.58
N ASN A 112 18.42 -2.79 0.29
CA ASN A 112 18.42 -3.05 1.73
C ASN A 112 17.42 -4.15 2.14
N VAL A 113 16.31 -4.28 1.42
CA VAL A 113 15.19 -5.14 1.81
C VAL A 113 14.97 -6.28 0.82
N ILE A 114 14.70 -5.95 -0.46
CA ILE A 114 14.30 -6.95 -1.46
C ILE A 114 15.45 -7.92 -1.72
N GLY A 115 16.61 -7.42 -2.14
CA GLY A 115 17.79 -8.24 -2.41
C GLY A 115 18.25 -9.04 -1.19
N THR A 116 18.31 -8.38 -0.03
CA THR A 116 18.61 -9.02 1.26
C THR A 116 17.65 -10.18 1.59
N GLY A 117 16.35 -9.96 1.40
CA GLY A 117 15.31 -10.97 1.62
C GLY A 117 15.40 -12.12 0.63
N CYS A 118 15.52 -11.83 -0.66
CA CYS A 118 15.65 -12.83 -1.73
C CYS A 118 16.89 -13.71 -1.52
N LEU A 119 18.06 -13.11 -1.24
CA LEU A 119 19.27 -13.87 -0.95
C LEU A 119 19.09 -14.78 0.27
N SER A 120 18.54 -14.25 1.36
CA SER A 120 18.32 -15.02 2.59
C SER A 120 17.38 -16.20 2.34
N GLN A 121 16.29 -15.98 1.60
CA GLN A 121 15.34 -17.02 1.21
C GLN A 121 16.02 -18.12 0.37
N SER A 122 16.77 -17.73 -0.66
CA SER A 122 17.43 -18.67 -1.57
C SER A 122 18.55 -19.47 -0.89
N LEU A 123 19.16 -18.94 0.18
CA LEU A 123 20.19 -19.64 0.96
C LEU A 123 19.63 -20.55 2.06
N LEU A 124 18.32 -20.53 2.36
CA LEU A 124 17.73 -21.37 3.41
C LEU A 124 18.03 -22.87 3.25
N PRO A 125 17.97 -23.48 2.05
CA PRO A 125 18.32 -24.89 1.89
C PRO A 125 19.77 -25.19 2.27
N LEU A 126 20.70 -24.26 2.07
CA LEU A 126 22.11 -24.40 2.44
C LEU A 126 22.34 -24.16 3.93
N LEU A 127 21.67 -23.16 4.50
CA LEU A 127 21.70 -22.86 5.93
C LEU A 127 21.18 -24.04 6.76
N ARG A 128 20.12 -24.71 6.30
CA ARG A 128 19.59 -25.92 6.95
C ARG A 128 20.57 -27.10 6.93
N LYS A 129 21.58 -27.07 6.06
CA LYS A 129 22.66 -28.06 5.97
C LYS A 129 23.92 -27.63 6.75
N ALA A 130 23.85 -26.60 7.59
CA ALA A 130 24.96 -26.16 8.44
C ALA A 130 25.62 -27.35 9.16
N LYS A 131 26.95 -27.39 9.18
CA LYS A 131 27.73 -28.56 9.61
C LYS A 131 28.32 -28.42 10.99
N ASN A 132 28.57 -27.19 11.42
CA ASN A 132 29.38 -26.94 12.62
C ASN A 132 28.51 -26.62 13.85
N ALA A 133 27.34 -26.03 13.65
CA ALA A 133 26.36 -25.67 14.68
C ALA A 133 25.04 -25.25 13.98
N PRO A 134 23.93 -25.03 14.71
CA PRO A 134 22.72 -24.47 14.14
C PRO A 134 23.00 -23.19 13.32
N PRO A 135 22.28 -22.96 12.21
CA PRO A 135 22.59 -21.87 11.30
C PRO A 135 22.42 -20.51 11.97
N ARG A 136 23.28 -19.56 11.61
CA ARG A 136 23.21 -18.18 12.11
C ARG A 136 22.93 -17.21 10.97
N ILE A 137 22.01 -16.30 11.18
CA ILE A 137 21.81 -15.15 10.28
C ILE A 137 21.91 -13.87 11.09
N VAL A 138 22.79 -12.96 10.67
CA VAL A 138 22.91 -11.62 11.24
C VAL A 138 22.49 -10.60 10.21
N PHE A 139 21.41 -9.87 10.51
CA PHE A 139 20.97 -8.72 9.74
C PHE A 139 21.61 -7.45 10.29
N VAL A 140 22.42 -6.76 9.49
CA VAL A 140 22.98 -5.46 9.89
C VAL A 140 21.94 -4.37 9.67
N SER A 141 21.27 -4.02 10.76
CA SER A 141 20.21 -3.03 10.82
C SER A 141 20.74 -1.66 11.31
N SER A 142 19.87 -0.79 11.79
CA SER A 142 20.19 0.51 12.37
C SER A 142 19.25 0.81 13.53
N VAL A 143 19.72 1.58 14.51
CA VAL A 143 18.87 2.15 15.57
C VAL A 143 17.72 2.98 14.98
N MET A 144 17.92 3.58 13.80
CA MET A 144 16.88 4.31 13.07
C MET A 144 15.77 3.41 12.49
N GLY A 145 15.98 2.09 12.47
CA GLY A 145 14.93 1.11 12.17
C GLY A 145 14.11 0.66 13.39
N SER A 146 14.36 1.24 14.58
CA SER A 146 13.57 0.97 15.78
C SER A 146 12.37 1.91 15.87
N LEU A 147 11.17 1.34 15.92
CA LEU A 147 9.95 2.14 16.10
C LEU A 147 9.91 2.84 17.46
N THR A 148 10.54 2.27 18.49
CA THR A 148 10.64 2.94 19.81
C THR A 148 11.53 4.17 19.75
N LYS A 149 12.67 4.08 19.07
CA LYS A 149 13.60 5.20 18.96
C LYS A 149 13.11 6.25 17.98
N ALA A 150 12.37 5.86 16.94
CA ALA A 150 11.70 6.78 16.03
C ALA A 150 10.68 7.69 16.75
N THR A 151 10.02 7.21 17.81
CA THR A 151 9.08 8.00 18.63
C THR A 151 9.73 8.76 19.79
N ASP A 152 11.05 8.65 19.95
CA ASP A 152 11.78 9.26 21.07
C ASP A 152 12.40 10.59 20.62
N GLU A 153 11.67 11.69 20.90
CA GLU A 153 12.04 13.08 20.60
C GLU A 153 13.41 13.49 21.17
N THR A 154 13.89 12.77 22.19
CA THR A 154 15.18 13.06 22.83
C THR A 154 16.38 12.51 22.07
N THR A 155 16.15 11.66 21.06
CA THR A 155 17.23 11.07 20.27
C THR A 155 17.79 12.07 19.26
N ILE A 156 19.10 12.00 19.04
CA ILE A 156 19.77 12.84 18.03
C ILE A 156 19.29 12.58 16.59
N TYR A 157 18.57 11.47 16.39
CA TYR A 157 18.08 11.04 15.08
C TYR A 157 16.64 11.50 14.81
N TYR A 158 15.89 11.96 15.82
CA TYR A 158 14.48 12.30 15.68
C TYR A 158 14.20 13.37 14.60
N ASN A 159 15.09 14.35 14.49
CA ASN A 159 14.98 15.44 13.51
C ASN A 159 15.76 15.17 12.21
N ILE A 160 16.27 13.95 11.99
CA ILE A 160 17.01 13.60 10.78
C ILE A 160 16.05 12.89 9.82
N ASP A 161 15.90 13.47 8.63
CA ASP A 161 15.01 12.93 7.61
C ASP A 161 15.72 11.90 6.72
N TYR A 162 15.81 10.65 7.20
CA TYR A 162 16.29 9.49 6.44
C TYR A 162 15.17 8.47 6.20
N LYS A 163 13.96 8.96 5.87
CA LYS A 163 12.73 8.16 5.76
C LYS A 163 12.85 6.87 4.95
N SER A 164 13.58 6.86 3.84
CA SER A 164 13.70 5.66 3.01
C SER A 164 14.63 4.63 3.66
N TYR A 165 15.73 5.10 4.24
CA TYR A 165 16.66 4.27 4.99
C TYR A 165 16.03 3.71 6.26
N ASP A 166 15.36 4.54 7.06
CA ASP A 166 14.72 4.18 8.33
C ASP A 166 13.66 3.11 8.12
N ALA A 167 12.77 3.34 7.15
CA ALA A 167 11.76 2.36 6.76
C ALA A 167 12.39 1.05 6.27
N SER A 168 13.49 1.12 5.50
CA SER A 168 14.20 -0.09 5.04
C SER A 168 14.81 -0.88 6.20
N LYS A 169 15.36 -0.22 7.22
CA LYS A 169 15.96 -0.88 8.39
C LYS A 169 14.90 -1.43 9.36
N ALA A 170 13.74 -0.78 9.45
CA ALA A 170 12.57 -1.35 10.11
C ALA A 170 12.08 -2.62 9.40
N ALA A 171 12.03 -2.62 8.06
CA ALA A 171 11.69 -3.82 7.28
C ALA A 171 12.71 -4.95 7.47
N VAL A 172 14.01 -4.64 7.52
CA VAL A 172 15.07 -5.63 7.84
C VAL A 172 14.88 -6.24 9.23
N ASN A 173 14.47 -5.45 10.23
CA ASN A 173 14.13 -5.97 11.55
C ASN A 173 12.95 -6.96 11.51
N MET A 174 11.97 -6.75 10.62
CA MET A 174 10.88 -7.70 10.41
C MET A 174 11.36 -8.97 9.67
N LEU A 175 12.21 -8.83 8.64
CA LEU A 175 12.81 -9.98 7.95
C LEU A 175 13.56 -10.89 8.93
N MET A 176 14.32 -10.31 9.86
CA MET A 176 14.98 -11.06 10.93
C MET A 176 13.99 -11.94 11.70
N LEU A 177 12.84 -11.40 12.14
CA LEU A 177 11.82 -12.18 12.85
C LEU A 177 11.18 -13.27 11.97
N ASN A 178 11.03 -13.02 10.67
CA ASN A 178 10.50 -14.00 9.72
C ASN A 178 11.46 -15.17 9.57
N PHE A 179 12.73 -14.91 9.24
CA PHE A 179 13.74 -15.97 9.08
C PHE A 179 14.06 -16.69 10.40
N ALA A 180 13.95 -15.99 11.54
CA ALA A 180 14.04 -16.63 12.86
C ALA A 180 12.89 -17.63 13.13
N ARG A 181 11.71 -17.39 12.56
CA ARG A 181 10.59 -18.35 12.61
C ARG A 181 10.83 -19.51 11.66
N GLU A 182 11.32 -19.22 10.46
CA GLU A 182 11.57 -20.26 9.46
C GLU A 182 12.69 -21.23 9.84
N LEU A 183 13.74 -20.78 10.55
CA LEU A 183 14.83 -21.66 11.00
C LEU A 183 14.65 -22.18 12.44
N HIS A 184 13.48 -21.97 13.05
CA HIS A 184 13.23 -22.36 14.43
C HIS A 184 13.33 -23.88 14.64
N ASP A 185 12.85 -24.66 13.68
CA ASP A 185 12.82 -26.13 13.72
C ASP A 185 14.22 -26.76 13.75
N VAL A 186 15.24 -26.06 13.23
CA VAL A 186 16.65 -26.47 13.26
C VAL A 186 17.47 -25.72 14.32
N GLY A 187 16.82 -25.01 15.24
CA GLY A 187 17.49 -24.27 16.32
C GLY A 187 18.27 -23.03 15.84
N GLY A 188 17.97 -22.52 14.64
CA GLY A 188 18.69 -21.41 14.03
C GLY A 188 18.68 -20.14 14.89
N LYS A 189 19.79 -19.39 14.84
CA LYS A 189 19.96 -18.14 15.57
C LYS A 189 19.96 -16.97 14.61
N VAL A 190 18.88 -16.21 14.62
CA VAL A 190 18.66 -15.12 13.69
C VAL A 190 18.45 -13.83 14.48
N ASN A 191 19.31 -12.85 14.27
CA ASN A 191 19.33 -11.60 15.04
C ASN A 191 19.62 -10.39 14.15
N SER A 192 19.18 -9.21 14.60
CA SER A 192 19.52 -7.93 13.99
C SER A 192 20.53 -7.20 14.86
N VAL A 193 21.49 -6.53 14.23
CA VAL A 193 22.52 -5.75 14.92
C VAL A 193 22.56 -4.32 14.40
N CYS A 194 22.60 -3.35 15.29
CA CYS A 194 22.98 -1.97 14.99
C CYS A 194 24.49 -1.81 15.24
N PRO A 195 25.30 -1.47 14.23
CA PRO A 195 26.73 -1.25 14.41
C PRO A 195 27.06 0.12 15.04
N GLY A 196 26.05 0.96 15.26
CA GLY A 196 26.21 2.36 15.65
C GLY A 196 26.63 3.25 14.47
N LEU A 197 27.01 4.50 14.78
CA LEU A 197 27.58 5.41 13.79
C LEU A 197 29.05 5.04 13.54
N VAL A 198 29.38 4.59 12.33
CA VAL A 198 30.71 4.09 11.97
C VAL A 198 31.26 4.89 10.79
N LYS A 199 32.56 5.22 10.81
CA LYS A 199 33.29 5.92 9.73
C LYS A 199 33.42 5.02 8.50
N THR A 200 32.47 5.17 7.56
CA THR A 200 32.44 4.40 6.30
C THR A 200 31.93 5.28 5.17
N GLY A 201 32.01 4.79 3.93
CA GLY A 201 31.39 5.48 2.80
C GLY A 201 29.88 5.72 2.96
N LEU A 202 29.16 4.81 3.66
CA LEU A 202 27.72 4.95 3.89
C LEU A 202 27.36 6.15 4.79
N SER A 203 28.23 6.49 5.74
CA SER A 203 28.05 7.64 6.63
C SER A 203 28.78 8.89 6.14
N GLY A 204 29.36 8.87 4.93
CA GLY A 204 30.22 9.95 4.44
C GLY A 204 31.45 10.18 5.31
N TYR A 205 31.95 9.13 5.99
CA TYR A 205 33.09 9.20 6.91
C TYR A 205 32.93 10.21 8.06
N HIS A 206 31.69 10.37 8.56
CA HIS A 206 31.35 11.32 9.62
C HIS A 206 32.31 11.27 10.82
N GLU A 207 32.77 12.44 11.30
CA GLU A 207 33.84 12.56 12.30
C GLU A 207 33.53 11.89 13.65
N TRP A 208 32.27 11.94 14.07
CA TRP A 208 31.78 11.28 15.30
C TRP A 208 31.60 9.75 15.16
N GLY A 209 31.80 9.19 13.97
CA GLY A 209 31.72 7.74 13.79
C GLY A 209 32.90 7.01 14.44
N THR A 210 32.64 5.81 14.96
CA THR A 210 33.70 4.90 15.43
C THR A 210 34.40 4.21 14.26
N SER A 211 35.48 3.47 14.52
CA SER A 211 36.16 2.70 13.48
C SER A 211 35.30 1.51 13.01
N PRO A 212 35.52 0.99 11.79
CA PRO A 212 34.85 -0.21 11.29
C PRO A 212 34.98 -1.43 12.20
N GLU A 213 36.12 -1.60 12.87
CA GLU A 213 36.39 -2.70 13.79
C GLU A 213 35.45 -2.65 15.00
N VAL A 214 35.28 -1.46 15.59
CA VAL A 214 34.32 -1.27 16.68
C VAL A 214 32.88 -1.53 16.22
N GLY A 215 32.54 -1.17 14.98
CA GLY A 215 31.23 -1.46 14.40
C GLY A 215 30.99 -2.96 14.15
N ALA A 216 32.06 -3.74 13.95
CA ALA A 216 32.00 -5.17 13.67
C ALA A 216 31.77 -6.02 14.93
N GLU A 217 32.18 -5.55 16.11
CA GLU A 217 32.19 -6.32 17.37
C GLU A 217 30.87 -7.08 17.64
N ARG A 218 29.73 -6.37 17.62
CA ARG A 218 28.44 -7.00 17.91
C ARG A 218 27.97 -7.94 16.80
N ILE A 219 28.33 -7.66 15.55
CA ILE A 219 28.01 -8.51 14.39
C ILE A 219 28.78 -9.82 14.51
N VAL A 220 30.09 -9.75 14.78
CA VAL A 220 30.96 -10.91 15.00
C VAL A 220 30.49 -11.71 16.21
N GLN A 221 30.10 -11.04 17.30
CA GLN A 221 29.54 -11.70 18.47
C GLN A 221 28.29 -12.50 18.10
N MET A 222 27.32 -11.91 17.38
CA MET A 222 26.10 -12.63 16.94
C MET A 222 26.39 -13.72 15.89
N ALA A 223 27.44 -13.56 15.09
CA ALA A 223 27.89 -14.56 14.13
C ALA A 223 28.55 -15.80 14.79
N THR A 224 29.00 -15.67 16.04
CA THR A 224 29.82 -16.67 16.74
C THR A 224 29.18 -17.21 18.02
N ILE A 225 27.95 -16.76 18.37
CA ILE A 225 27.20 -17.25 19.54
C ILE A 225 27.03 -18.78 19.54
N GLY A 226 27.06 -19.39 20.72
CA GLY A 226 26.78 -20.82 20.89
C GLY A 226 25.32 -21.20 20.67
N GLU A 227 25.01 -22.50 20.85
CA GLU A 227 23.65 -23.04 20.72
C GLU A 227 22.66 -22.46 21.74
N ASP A 228 23.15 -22.05 22.91
CA ASP A 228 22.36 -21.35 23.93
C ASP A 228 22.26 -19.83 23.69
N GLY A 229 22.82 -19.36 22.57
CA GLY A 229 22.82 -17.95 22.20
C GLY A 229 21.41 -17.40 21.93
N PRO A 230 21.25 -16.06 22.02
CA PRO A 230 19.98 -15.40 21.76
C PRO A 230 19.56 -15.56 20.30
N THR A 231 18.25 -15.51 20.07
CA THR A 231 17.64 -15.38 18.74
C THR A 231 16.49 -14.40 18.84
N LYS A 232 16.10 -13.78 17.72
CA LYS A 232 15.00 -12.79 17.64
C LYS A 232 15.32 -11.49 18.39
N THR A 233 16.59 -11.15 18.57
CA THR A 233 17.00 -9.92 19.25
C THR A 233 17.43 -8.83 18.27
N PHE A 234 17.29 -7.58 18.69
CA PHE A 234 17.92 -6.42 18.06
C PHE A 234 18.88 -5.82 19.08
N SER A 235 20.13 -5.60 18.72
CA SER A 235 21.14 -5.18 19.70
C SER A 235 22.26 -4.35 19.08
N ASP A 236 22.97 -3.61 19.91
CA ASP A 236 24.27 -3.00 19.58
C ASP A 236 25.34 -3.49 20.56
N ARG A 237 26.52 -2.86 20.54
CA ARG A 237 27.62 -3.18 21.46
C ARG A 237 27.30 -2.92 22.94
N SER A 238 26.30 -2.09 23.24
CA SER A 238 25.85 -1.78 24.59
C SER A 238 24.76 -2.72 25.10
N GLY A 239 24.15 -3.52 24.22
CA GLY A 239 23.20 -4.56 24.59
C GLY A 239 21.96 -4.57 23.70
N GLU A 240 20.86 -5.10 24.24
CA GLU A 240 19.60 -5.19 23.51
C GLU A 240 18.96 -3.81 23.33
N LEU A 241 18.52 -3.54 22.10
CA LEU A 241 17.81 -2.34 21.69
C LEU A 241 16.31 -2.65 21.53
N PRO A 242 15.43 -1.68 21.79
CA PRO A 242 14.00 -1.90 21.61
C PRO A 242 13.65 -2.03 20.11
N LEU A 243 12.91 -3.09 19.73
CA LEU A 243 12.43 -3.32 18.36
C LEU A 243 11.14 -2.53 18.06
N ILE A 244 10.14 -2.71 18.92
CA ILE A 244 8.79 -2.14 18.79
C ILE A 244 8.50 -1.24 19.98
N ALA A 245 7.77 -0.14 19.75
CA ALA A 245 7.25 0.68 20.83
C ALA A 245 6.38 -0.22 21.73
N LYS A 246 6.85 -0.49 22.95
CA LYS A 246 5.96 -0.96 24.00
C LYS A 246 5.04 0.22 24.29
N THR A 247 3.78 0.14 23.90
CA THR A 247 2.75 1.12 24.27
C THR A 247 2.91 1.43 25.76
N LYS A 248 3.14 2.71 26.11
CA LYS A 248 3.07 3.14 27.50
C LYS A 248 1.69 2.74 27.98
N CYS A 249 1.61 1.90 29.01
CA CYS A 249 0.35 1.61 29.67
C CYS A 249 -0.10 2.91 30.38
N ASP A 250 -1.03 3.58 29.75
CA ASP A 250 -1.75 4.80 30.14
C ASP A 250 -2.98 4.48 31.01
N PHE A 251 -3.34 3.21 31.17
CA PHE A 251 -4.33 2.78 32.15
C PHE A 251 -3.83 3.01 33.58
N GLY A 252 -4.62 3.75 34.36
CA GLY A 252 -4.40 4.05 35.77
C GLY A 252 -3.89 2.82 36.54
N GLN A 253 -2.79 3.01 37.26
CA GLN A 253 -2.07 1.89 37.86
C GLN A 253 -2.65 1.46 39.22
N PRO A 254 -2.65 0.15 39.53
CA PRO A 254 -2.20 -0.95 38.67
C PRO A 254 -3.24 -1.30 37.59
N CYS A 255 -2.79 -1.49 36.35
CA CYS A 255 -3.69 -1.89 35.27
C CYS A 255 -4.18 -3.34 35.46
N SER A 256 -5.36 -3.65 34.92
CA SER A 256 -6.01 -4.96 35.03
C SER A 256 -5.10 -6.13 34.62
N ARG A 257 -4.17 -5.91 33.68
CA ARG A 257 -3.22 -6.92 33.21
C ARG A 257 -2.13 -7.26 34.23
N CYS A 258 -1.60 -6.28 34.97
CA CYS A 258 -0.60 -6.52 36.03
C CYS A 258 -1.25 -7.18 37.25
N THR A 259 -2.45 -6.72 37.60
CA THR A 259 -3.26 -7.28 38.69
C THR A 259 -3.63 -8.75 38.43
N LYS A 260 -4.04 -9.08 37.20
CA LYS A 260 -4.43 -10.46 36.84
C LYS A 260 -3.25 -11.44 36.76
N LYS A 261 -2.03 -10.94 36.62
CA LYS A 261 -0.81 -11.76 36.49
C LYS A 261 0.07 -11.78 37.75
N ASP A 262 -0.37 -11.11 38.81
CA ASP A 262 0.39 -10.95 40.06
C ASP A 262 1.85 -10.48 39.83
N LEU A 263 2.03 -9.58 38.87
CA LEU A 263 3.33 -9.02 38.53
C LEU A 263 3.51 -7.65 39.19
N ARG A 264 4.62 -7.46 39.90
CA ARG A 264 5.01 -6.15 40.42
C ARG A 264 5.22 -5.18 39.26
N CYS A 265 4.48 -4.07 39.24
CA CYS A 265 4.62 -3.04 38.21
C CYS A 265 6.02 -2.40 38.31
N THR A 266 6.80 -2.50 37.23
CA THR A 266 8.19 -2.01 37.16
C THR A 266 8.30 -0.55 36.73
N PHE A 267 7.19 0.11 36.41
CA PHE A 267 7.15 1.53 36.03
C PHE A 267 6.92 2.38 37.28
N GLY A 268 7.97 3.05 37.76
CA GLY A 268 7.95 3.89 38.96
C GLY A 268 7.13 5.17 38.79
N ARG A 269 6.57 5.69 39.89
CA ARG A 269 5.87 6.98 39.96
C ARG A 269 6.73 8.10 39.37
N PRO A 270 6.18 9.03 38.57
CA PRO A 270 6.77 10.36 38.46
C PRO A 270 6.60 11.05 39.82
N ILE A 271 7.70 11.61 40.35
CA ILE A 271 7.66 12.54 41.47
C ILE A 271 6.85 13.75 41.02
N ARG A 272 5.63 13.93 41.55
CA ARG A 272 4.94 15.23 41.52
C ARG A 272 5.70 16.16 42.45
N ASN A 273 6.53 17.05 41.91
CA ASN A 273 6.89 18.27 42.61
C ASN A 273 5.64 19.16 42.64
N GLY A 274 5.18 19.53 43.86
CA GLY A 274 4.13 20.54 44.08
C GLY A 274 4.55 21.91 43.59
N ALA A 275 3.73 22.96 43.53
CA ALA A 275 2.42 23.30 44.06
C ALA A 275 1.79 24.30 43.03
N ALA A 276 0.49 24.50 42.91
CA ALA A 276 -0.37 25.14 43.89
C ALA A 276 -1.83 24.74 43.69
N ALA A 277 -2.52 24.59 44.82
CA ALA A 277 -3.95 24.41 44.90
C ALA A 277 -4.66 25.75 44.68
N THR A 278 -5.67 25.76 43.81
CA THR A 278 -6.88 26.56 44.00
C THR A 278 -8.10 25.73 43.56
N SER A 279 -9.03 25.62 44.48
CA SER A 279 -10.34 24.97 44.40
C SER A 279 -11.24 25.62 43.35
N ILE A 280 -11.86 24.80 42.49
CA ILE A 280 -13.10 25.17 41.76
C ILE A 280 -14.05 23.97 41.79
N GLU A 281 -15.28 24.25 42.20
CA GLU A 281 -16.45 23.38 42.36
C GLU A 281 -16.94 22.73 41.06
N PRO A 282 -17.75 21.65 41.12
CA PRO A 282 -18.15 20.86 39.95
C PRO A 282 -19.17 21.59 39.07
N CYS A 283 -18.94 21.57 37.75
CA CYS A 283 -19.84 22.14 36.74
C CYS A 283 -21.06 21.21 36.50
N PRO A 284 -22.30 21.74 36.44
CA PRO A 284 -23.51 20.96 36.22
C PRO A 284 -23.84 20.74 34.72
N ASP A 285 -24.67 19.71 34.48
CA ASP A 285 -25.20 19.25 33.20
C ASP A 285 -25.72 20.38 32.28
N LEU A 286 -25.21 20.44 31.04
CA LEU A 286 -25.74 21.26 29.96
C LEU A 286 -26.58 20.40 29.00
N ASN A 287 -27.82 20.14 29.42
CA ASN A 287 -28.92 19.72 28.56
C ASN A 287 -30.04 20.77 28.70
N ALA A 288 -29.81 21.98 28.17
CA ALA A 288 -30.83 23.01 27.91
C ALA A 288 -30.13 24.29 27.43
N GLN A 289 -30.14 24.53 26.12
CA GLN A 289 -30.17 25.86 25.49
C GLN A 289 -29.90 25.71 24.00
N LEU A 290 -30.98 25.56 23.21
CA LEU A 290 -31.10 26.06 21.84
C LEU A 290 -32.57 25.89 21.46
N SER A 291 -33.40 26.71 22.10
CA SER A 291 -34.79 26.95 21.73
C SER A 291 -35.01 28.46 21.81
N ASN A 292 -35.41 29.03 20.67
CA ASN A 292 -35.76 30.44 20.40
C ASN A 292 -34.53 31.35 20.25
N GLU A 293 -34.32 32.11 19.17
CA GLU A 293 -35.27 32.88 18.37
C GLU A 293 -34.82 32.98 16.89
N LEU A 294 -35.77 32.92 15.95
CA LEU A 294 -36.04 33.98 14.96
C LEU A 294 -37.12 33.50 13.98
N GLU A 295 -38.31 34.10 14.11
CA GLU A 295 -39.42 33.98 13.17
C GLU A 295 -39.22 34.86 11.92
N ALA A 296 -39.85 34.37 10.84
CA ALA A 296 -40.44 35.10 9.70
C ALA A 296 -39.54 35.71 8.61
N VAL A 297 -39.44 34.98 7.49
CA VAL A 297 -39.69 35.55 6.15
C VAL A 297 -40.53 34.54 5.36
N ASP A 298 -41.78 34.91 5.06
CA ASP A 298 -42.68 34.21 4.14
C ASP A 298 -42.14 34.26 2.71
N GLY A 299 -42.16 33.12 2.03
CA GLY A 299 -41.80 32.98 0.63
C GLY A 299 -42.09 31.58 0.12
N VAL A 300 -43.34 31.33 -0.26
CA VAL A 300 -43.76 30.11 -0.95
C VAL A 300 -43.12 30.08 -2.35
N ILE A 301 -42.26 29.09 -2.59
CA ILE A 301 -41.84 28.65 -3.94
C ILE A 301 -42.03 27.13 -3.98
N PRO A 302 -42.77 26.56 -4.95
CA PRO A 302 -42.99 25.12 -5.01
C PRO A 302 -41.72 24.43 -5.51
N CYS A 303 -41.07 23.65 -4.66
CA CYS A 303 -40.03 22.71 -5.09
C CYS A 303 -40.69 21.40 -5.54
N GLU A 304 -40.79 21.22 -6.85
CA GLU A 304 -40.83 19.86 -7.43
C GLU A 304 -39.53 19.11 -7.05
N PRO A 305 -39.57 17.80 -6.80
CA PRO A 305 -38.39 17.03 -6.48
C PRO A 305 -37.44 16.99 -7.69
N PRO A 306 -36.11 17.17 -7.50
CA PRO A 306 -35.17 17.00 -8.60
C PRO A 306 -35.17 15.53 -9.03
N SER A 307 -35.55 15.28 -10.27
CA SER A 307 -35.39 13.99 -10.93
C SER A 307 -33.89 13.72 -11.12
N PHE A 308 -33.37 12.73 -10.40
CA PHE A 308 -31.98 12.29 -10.50
C PHE A 308 -31.84 11.36 -11.71
N SER A 309 -31.34 11.86 -12.84
CA SER A 309 -30.93 11.03 -13.98
C SER A 309 -29.41 11.07 -14.11
N LEU A 310 -28.73 10.05 -13.54
CA LEU A 310 -27.38 9.71 -13.96
C LEU A 310 -27.49 9.14 -15.39
N GLU A 311 -27.32 9.98 -16.41
CA GLU A 311 -27.27 9.51 -17.79
C GLU A 311 -25.97 8.71 -17.99
N LEU A 312 -26.10 7.37 -17.99
CA LEU A 312 -25.00 6.43 -18.20
C LEU A 312 -24.41 6.52 -19.63
N GLY A 313 -25.17 7.08 -20.59
CA GLY A 313 -24.80 7.14 -22.01
C GLY A 313 -23.52 7.90 -22.35
N ASP A 314 -23.13 8.93 -21.59
CA ASP A 314 -21.95 9.75 -21.89
C ASP A 314 -20.61 9.04 -21.61
N PHE A 315 -20.61 7.95 -20.83
CA PHE A 315 -19.40 7.16 -20.56
C PHE A 315 -19.08 6.17 -21.69
N ALA A 316 -20.06 5.79 -22.51
CA ALA A 316 -19.88 4.79 -23.57
C ALA A 316 -19.07 5.31 -24.77
N SER A 317 -19.21 6.60 -25.13
CA SER A 317 -18.44 7.20 -26.24
C SER A 317 -16.94 7.29 -25.97
N ASP A 318 -16.58 7.36 -24.70
CA ASP A 318 -15.21 7.48 -24.20
C ASP A 318 -14.49 6.12 -24.13
N PHE A 319 -15.21 5.00 -24.25
CA PHE A 319 -14.62 3.66 -24.30
C PHE A 319 -14.06 3.28 -25.70
N ILE A 320 -14.40 4.05 -26.76
CA ILE A 320 -14.24 3.63 -28.16
C ILE A 320 -13.32 4.58 -28.96
N SER A 321 -12.15 4.95 -28.44
CA SER A 321 -11.11 5.63 -29.25
C SER A 321 -9.80 4.82 -29.32
N PRO A 322 -9.25 4.53 -30.52
CA PRO A 322 -8.03 3.74 -30.66
C PRO A 322 -6.76 4.58 -30.48
N LEU A 323 -5.82 4.04 -29.70
CA LEU A 323 -4.39 4.29 -29.84
C LEU A 323 -3.92 3.58 -31.10
N ASP A 324 -3.39 4.31 -32.09
CA ASP A 324 -2.46 3.69 -33.04
C ASP A 324 -1.36 4.65 -33.53
N THR A 325 -0.25 4.01 -33.86
CA THR A 325 1.11 4.54 -33.96
C THR A 325 1.45 4.96 -35.40
N ILE A 326 2.22 6.05 -35.51
CA ILE A 326 3.13 6.50 -36.60
C ILE A 326 3.18 5.68 -37.92
N SER A 327 3.03 6.41 -39.06
CA SER A 327 3.50 6.14 -40.44
C SER A 327 2.65 5.13 -41.26
N THR A 328 2.25 5.32 -42.53
CA THR A 328 2.77 6.07 -43.70
C THR A 328 1.61 6.21 -44.73
N ASP A 329 1.49 7.37 -45.40
CA ASP A 329 0.71 7.61 -46.64
C ASP A 329 1.46 7.00 -47.87
N PRO A 330 0.97 6.96 -49.13
CA PRO A 330 -0.25 7.56 -49.68
C PRO A 330 -1.02 6.77 -50.78
N SER A 331 -2.24 7.25 -51.07
CA SER A 331 -2.74 7.61 -52.42
C SER A 331 -4.18 7.15 -52.74
N GLY A 332 -5.00 8.10 -53.24
CA GLY A 332 -6.04 7.79 -54.22
C GLY A 332 -7.48 8.25 -53.96
N LEU A 333 -7.73 9.56 -54.00
CA LEU A 333 -8.85 10.22 -54.71
C LEU A 333 -10.32 9.74 -54.48
N MET A 334 -11.05 10.46 -53.61
CA MET A 334 -12.14 11.45 -53.90
C MET A 334 -13.31 11.08 -54.85
N PRO A 335 -14.48 11.78 -54.81
CA PRO A 335 -15.49 11.92 -53.74
C PRO A 335 -16.94 11.96 -54.30
N THR A 336 -17.97 12.16 -53.46
CA THR A 336 -19.22 12.88 -53.81
C THR A 336 -20.00 13.18 -52.51
N SER A 337 -19.89 14.42 -51.98
CA SER A 337 -20.93 15.47 -51.93
C SER A 337 -22.14 15.15 -51.03
N LEU A 338 -22.63 16.00 -50.11
CA LEU A 338 -22.53 17.45 -49.97
C LEU A 338 -22.93 17.86 -48.53
N GLU A 339 -22.26 18.88 -48.02
CA GLU A 339 -22.38 19.54 -46.72
C GLU A 339 -23.71 20.32 -46.53
N MET A 340 -24.04 20.68 -45.28
CA MET A 340 -24.42 22.07 -44.97
C MET A 340 -24.39 22.43 -43.47
N PHE A 341 -23.64 23.50 -43.19
CA PHE A 341 -23.64 24.45 -42.06
C PHE A 341 -22.79 24.19 -40.80
N LEU A 342 -21.56 24.72 -40.87
CA LEU A 342 -20.97 25.55 -39.81
C LEU A 342 -21.13 27.04 -40.18
N PRO A 343 -21.19 27.95 -39.21
CA PRO A 343 -20.61 29.29 -39.35
C PRO A 343 -19.28 29.38 -38.60
N SER A 344 -18.23 29.47 -39.41
CA SER A 344 -16.89 29.97 -39.13
C SER A 344 -16.86 31.46 -38.76
N ILE A 345 -15.75 31.90 -38.14
CA ILE A 345 -14.92 33.10 -38.47
C ILE A 345 -13.79 33.17 -37.41
N THR A 346 -12.59 32.60 -37.65
CA THR A 346 -11.39 33.14 -38.37
C THR A 346 -10.54 34.08 -37.48
N ASN A 347 -9.19 34.11 -37.49
CA ASN A 347 -8.25 33.69 -38.52
C ASN A 347 -6.79 33.59 -37.99
N ASP A 348 -5.97 32.92 -38.79
CA ASP A 348 -4.51 33.07 -38.97
C ASP A 348 -3.52 32.33 -38.04
N MET A 349 -3.29 31.06 -38.39
CA MET A 349 -1.93 30.50 -38.37
C MET A 349 -1.15 31.04 -39.58
N GLN A 350 -0.12 31.84 -39.35
CA GLN A 350 1.04 31.91 -40.25
C GLN A 350 2.24 31.31 -39.54
N ILE A 351 2.68 30.14 -40.01
CA ILE A 351 3.98 29.57 -39.65
C ILE A 351 5.05 30.29 -40.49
N ARG A 352 5.90 31.08 -39.82
CA ARG A 352 7.20 31.51 -40.35
C ARG A 352 8.30 31.18 -39.33
N ILE A 353 9.26 30.35 -39.77
CA ILE A 353 10.58 30.15 -39.13
C ILE A 353 11.49 31.24 -39.73
N PRO A 354 12.24 32.10 -38.98
CA PRO A 354 13.55 31.76 -38.37
C PRO A 354 13.95 32.72 -37.18
N PRO A 355 15.21 32.88 -36.68
CA PRO A 355 16.47 32.10 -36.76
C PRO A 355 17.09 31.74 -35.37
N ARG A 356 18.21 31.01 -35.37
CA ARG A 356 19.08 30.79 -34.19
C ARG A 356 19.60 32.11 -33.60
N SER A 357 19.30 32.42 -32.33
CA SER A 357 20.19 33.08 -31.37
C SER A 357 19.53 33.16 -29.98
N LEU A 358 20.34 32.85 -28.97
CA LEU A 358 20.08 32.75 -27.53
C LEU A 358 19.35 33.93 -26.86
N SER A 359 18.80 33.60 -25.68
CA SER A 359 18.61 34.45 -24.49
C SER A 359 17.28 35.20 -24.32
N SER A 360 16.31 34.54 -23.70
CA SER A 360 15.74 35.01 -22.42
C SER A 360 14.90 33.91 -21.76
N LYS A 361 14.98 33.87 -20.43
CA LYS A 361 14.42 32.84 -19.56
C LYS A 361 12.90 32.93 -19.46
N GLY A 362 12.26 31.76 -19.36
CA GLY A 362 10.89 31.60 -18.85
C GLY A 362 9.86 31.33 -19.95
N ASP A 363 8.99 30.34 -19.71
CA ASP A 363 7.70 30.13 -20.38
C ASP A 363 7.56 29.26 -21.63
N LEU A 364 8.50 28.36 -21.95
CA LEU A 364 8.26 27.25 -22.89
C LEU A 364 8.63 25.88 -22.27
N THR A 365 7.73 25.31 -21.46
CA THR A 365 7.63 23.86 -21.11
C THR A 365 6.37 23.49 -20.30
N ARG A 366 5.32 24.32 -20.25
CA ARG A 366 4.06 23.97 -19.56
C ARG A 366 3.08 23.20 -20.46
N VAL A 367 3.55 22.12 -21.09
CA VAL A 367 2.65 21.00 -21.44
C VAL A 367 2.71 20.02 -20.25
N SER A 368 1.91 20.40 -19.25
CA SER A 368 1.40 19.71 -18.05
C SER A 368 2.15 18.50 -17.44
N HIS A 369 3.07 18.75 -16.51
CA HIS A 369 3.52 17.77 -15.51
C HIS A 369 2.37 17.21 -14.61
N ARG A 370 1.16 17.77 -14.63
CA ARG A 370 0.03 17.36 -13.77
C ARG A 370 -0.83 16.25 -14.38
N LEU A 371 -0.98 16.20 -15.72
CA LEU A 371 -1.71 15.09 -16.35
C LEU A 371 -0.94 13.77 -16.17
N SER A 372 0.40 13.78 -16.19
CA SER A 372 1.21 12.58 -15.99
C SER A 372 1.12 12.03 -14.55
N SER A 373 0.94 12.87 -13.53
CA SER A 373 0.70 12.42 -12.15
C SER A 373 -0.71 11.85 -11.97
N MET A 374 -1.73 12.44 -12.60
CA MET A 374 -3.10 11.91 -12.58
C MET A 374 -3.20 10.56 -13.32
N GLN A 375 -2.51 10.43 -14.47
CA GLN A 375 -2.39 9.16 -15.20
C GLN A 375 -1.58 8.10 -14.43
N HIS A 376 -0.62 8.50 -13.60
CA HIS A 376 0.07 7.55 -12.73
C HIS A 376 -0.88 7.01 -11.65
N ALA A 377 -1.65 7.90 -11.03
CA ALA A 377 -2.60 7.53 -9.99
C ALA A 377 -3.82 6.75 -10.55
N SER A 378 -4.29 7.04 -11.77
CA SER A 378 -5.30 6.21 -12.46
C SER A 378 -4.82 4.77 -12.63
N ARG A 379 -3.56 4.57 -13.05
CA ARG A 379 -2.95 3.22 -13.15
C ARG A 379 -2.85 2.51 -11.81
N VAL A 380 -2.54 3.24 -10.72
CA VAL A 380 -2.53 2.65 -9.37
C VAL A 380 -3.92 2.16 -8.97
N ILE A 381 -4.95 2.98 -9.19
CA ILE A 381 -6.34 2.58 -8.93
C ILE A 381 -6.72 1.37 -9.79
N MET A 382 -6.37 1.36 -11.08
CA MET A 382 -6.63 0.23 -11.97
C MET A 382 -5.97 -1.06 -11.49
N GLN A 383 -4.71 -1.00 -11.04
CA GLN A 383 -4.03 -2.15 -10.44
C GLN A 383 -4.74 -2.66 -9.17
N MET A 384 -5.30 -1.76 -8.36
CA MET A 384 -6.09 -2.14 -7.19
C MET A 384 -7.42 -2.78 -7.58
N LEU A 385 -8.11 -2.25 -8.58
CA LEU A 385 -9.37 -2.81 -9.11
C LEU A 385 -9.16 -4.21 -9.73
N TYR A 386 -8.05 -4.45 -10.41
CA TYR A 386 -7.73 -5.77 -11.00
C TYR A 386 -7.52 -6.88 -9.96
N ALA A 387 -7.33 -6.54 -8.68
CA ALA A 387 -7.30 -7.53 -7.61
C ALA A 387 -8.69 -8.02 -7.20
N TYR A 388 -9.78 -7.32 -7.57
CA TYR A 388 -11.13 -7.59 -7.05
C TYR A 388 -11.74 -8.91 -7.55
N PRO A 389 -11.57 -9.32 -8.83
CA PRO A 389 -11.92 -10.66 -9.25
C PRO A 389 -11.23 -11.76 -8.43
N GLN A 390 -9.96 -11.57 -8.06
CA GLN A 390 -9.21 -12.53 -7.22
C GLN A 390 -9.72 -12.56 -5.77
N MET A 391 -10.21 -11.43 -5.28
CA MET A 391 -10.78 -11.29 -3.94
C MET A 391 -12.08 -12.10 -3.77
N MET A 392 -12.81 -12.37 -4.86
CA MET A 392 -14.02 -13.21 -4.87
C MET A 392 -13.75 -14.70 -4.60
N LEU A 393 -12.50 -15.18 -4.67
CA LEU A 393 -12.19 -16.61 -4.47
C LEU A 393 -12.55 -17.12 -3.07
N ARG A 394 -12.56 -16.21 -2.08
CA ARG A 394 -12.86 -16.55 -0.69
C ARG A 394 -13.77 -15.49 -0.09
N ARG A 395 -14.81 -15.94 0.61
CA ARG A 395 -15.76 -15.09 1.32
C ARG A 395 -15.11 -14.10 2.28
N GLN A 396 -13.99 -14.51 2.91
CA GLN A 396 -13.24 -13.66 3.85
C GLN A 396 -12.48 -12.52 3.19
N THR A 397 -12.32 -12.56 1.88
CA THR A 397 -11.52 -11.59 1.14
C THR A 397 -12.36 -10.85 0.12
N PHE A 398 -13.69 -10.89 0.21
CA PHE A 398 -14.56 -10.22 -0.75
C PHE A 398 -14.17 -8.76 -0.97
N PRO A 399 -14.33 -8.25 -2.19
CA PRO A 399 -14.13 -6.84 -2.50
C PRO A 399 -14.85 -5.93 -1.50
N PRO A 400 -14.28 -4.79 -1.13
CA PRO A 400 -14.77 -3.93 -0.05
C PRO A 400 -16.16 -3.31 -0.29
N PHE A 401 -16.79 -3.52 -1.45
CA PHE A 401 -18.17 -3.13 -1.71
C PHE A 401 -19.18 -4.28 -1.56
N ILE A 402 -18.71 -5.53 -1.54
CA ILE A 402 -19.53 -6.74 -1.38
C ILE A 402 -19.40 -7.24 0.05
N HIS A 403 -20.52 -7.25 0.78
CA HIS A 403 -20.51 -7.71 2.16
C HIS A 403 -20.18 -9.22 2.20
N PRO A 404 -19.37 -9.71 3.15
CA PRO A 404 -19.15 -11.15 3.30
C PRO A 404 -20.40 -11.92 3.73
N HIS A 405 -21.49 -11.26 4.12
CA HIS A 405 -22.76 -11.87 4.52
C HIS A 405 -22.66 -12.83 5.71
N TRP A 406 -21.71 -12.65 6.65
CA TRP A 406 -21.36 -13.63 7.70
C TRP A 406 -22.51 -14.36 8.41
N HIS A 407 -23.64 -13.69 8.59
CA HIS A 407 -24.85 -14.22 9.19
C HIS A 407 -25.61 -15.28 8.34
N LEU A 408 -25.35 -15.33 7.02
CA LEU A 408 -25.93 -16.33 6.10
C LEU A 408 -25.05 -17.57 5.99
N LYS A 409 -25.68 -18.75 6.05
CA LYS A 409 -25.01 -20.04 5.83
C LYS A 409 -24.52 -20.20 4.39
N THR A 410 -25.33 -19.77 3.42
CA THR A 410 -25.03 -19.82 1.98
C THR A 410 -25.09 -18.41 1.41
N LEU A 411 -24.31 -18.16 0.36
CA LEU A 411 -24.38 -16.89 -0.36
C LEU A 411 -25.66 -16.82 -1.19
N PRO A 412 -26.19 -15.61 -1.45
CA PRO A 412 -27.19 -15.40 -2.49
C PRO A 412 -26.73 -15.98 -3.84
N GLU A 413 -27.67 -16.47 -4.65
CA GLU A 413 -27.38 -17.15 -5.93
C GLU A 413 -26.43 -16.33 -6.82
N THR A 414 -26.74 -15.05 -7.05
CA THR A 414 -25.94 -14.15 -7.89
C THR A 414 -24.48 -14.04 -7.42
N LEU A 415 -24.24 -13.90 -6.11
CA LEU A 415 -22.87 -13.88 -5.58
C LEU A 415 -22.21 -15.25 -5.63
N GLY A 416 -22.96 -16.33 -5.42
CA GLY A 416 -22.47 -17.69 -5.59
C GLY A 416 -21.98 -17.96 -7.01
N ASN A 417 -22.76 -17.56 -8.01
CA ASN A 417 -22.39 -17.65 -9.42
C ASN A 417 -21.14 -16.80 -9.71
N CYS A 418 -21.12 -15.56 -9.22
CA CYS A 418 -19.97 -14.66 -9.40
C CYS A 418 -18.68 -15.21 -8.77
N VAL A 419 -18.75 -15.85 -7.60
CA VAL A 419 -17.59 -16.57 -7.01
C VAL A 419 -17.12 -17.71 -7.91
N GLY A 420 -18.03 -18.52 -8.45
CA GLY A 420 -17.69 -19.61 -9.37
C GLY A 420 -17.03 -19.11 -10.65
N ILE A 421 -17.59 -18.05 -11.27
CA ILE A 421 -17.01 -17.39 -12.44
C ILE A 421 -15.64 -16.79 -12.12
N SER A 422 -15.47 -16.20 -10.94
CA SER A 422 -14.19 -15.64 -10.49
C SER A 422 -13.11 -16.70 -10.25
N GLN A 423 -13.49 -17.89 -9.77
CA GLN A 423 -12.58 -19.03 -9.65
C GLN A 423 -12.15 -19.54 -11.02
N LEU A 424 -13.09 -19.65 -11.97
CA LEU A 424 -12.79 -20.01 -13.35
C LEU A 424 -11.87 -18.97 -13.99
N PHE A 425 -12.15 -17.68 -13.77
CA PHE A 425 -11.28 -16.59 -14.19
C PHE A 425 -9.87 -16.83 -13.63
N ALA A 426 -9.69 -16.95 -12.31
CA ALA A 426 -8.37 -17.12 -11.72
C ALA A 426 -7.58 -18.35 -12.20
N ALA A 427 -8.26 -19.44 -12.55
CA ALA A 427 -7.65 -20.69 -13.01
C ALA A 427 -7.59 -20.84 -14.54
N ARG A 428 -8.04 -19.84 -15.31
CA ARG A 428 -8.19 -19.95 -16.77
C ARG A 428 -6.86 -20.19 -17.49
N THR A 429 -6.91 -21.05 -18.50
CA THR A 429 -5.92 -21.19 -19.58
C THR A 429 -6.49 -20.63 -20.89
N PRO A 430 -5.65 -20.37 -21.93
CA PRO A 430 -6.14 -19.91 -23.24
C PRO A 430 -7.27 -20.77 -23.83
N GLU A 431 -7.26 -22.09 -23.59
CA GLU A 431 -8.29 -23.01 -24.08
C GLU A 431 -9.62 -22.87 -23.33
N THR A 432 -9.57 -22.47 -22.05
CA THR A 432 -10.76 -22.33 -21.19
C THR A 432 -11.32 -20.91 -21.17
N GLN A 433 -10.58 -19.91 -21.67
CA GLN A 433 -11.00 -18.51 -21.70
C GLN A 433 -12.34 -18.29 -22.46
N PRO A 434 -12.61 -18.93 -23.63
CA PRO A 434 -13.91 -18.80 -24.28
C PRO A 434 -15.07 -19.42 -23.49
N PHE A 435 -14.78 -20.37 -22.58
CA PHE A 435 -15.80 -20.95 -21.71
C PHE A 435 -16.14 -20.01 -20.56
N LEU A 436 -15.14 -19.33 -19.97
CA LEU A 436 -15.37 -18.27 -19.00
C LEU A 436 -16.36 -17.22 -19.52
N TRP A 437 -16.11 -16.68 -20.70
CA TRP A 437 -16.96 -15.60 -21.22
C TRP A 437 -18.38 -16.05 -21.55
N ARG A 438 -18.54 -17.30 -22.01
CA ARG A 438 -19.89 -17.92 -22.12
C ARG A 438 -20.63 -18.02 -20.80
N MET A 439 -19.92 -18.24 -19.68
CA MET A 439 -20.55 -18.24 -18.35
C MET A 439 -20.97 -16.84 -17.91
N VAL A 440 -20.19 -15.81 -18.26
CA VAL A 440 -20.56 -14.40 -18.03
C VAL A 440 -21.77 -14.03 -18.87
N ASP A 441 -21.76 -14.36 -20.17
CA ASP A 441 -22.88 -14.09 -21.09
C ASP A 441 -24.18 -14.78 -20.60
N ALA A 442 -24.09 -16.02 -20.12
CA ALA A 442 -25.25 -16.74 -19.56
C ALA A 442 -25.81 -16.07 -18.30
N GLU A 443 -24.93 -15.49 -17.46
CA GLU A 443 -25.35 -14.77 -16.26
C GLU A 443 -25.98 -13.40 -16.62
N GLU A 444 -25.47 -12.71 -17.63
CA GLU A 444 -26.09 -11.48 -18.16
C GLU A 444 -27.48 -11.75 -18.73
N GLU A 445 -27.65 -12.83 -19.51
CA GLU A 445 -28.95 -13.22 -20.04
C GLU A 445 -29.93 -13.53 -18.90
N ARG A 446 -29.47 -14.27 -17.87
CA ARG A 446 -30.26 -14.52 -16.66
C ARG A 446 -30.72 -13.22 -16.00
N PHE A 447 -29.86 -12.20 -15.96
CA PHE A 447 -30.22 -10.90 -15.40
C PHE A 447 -31.29 -10.19 -16.22
N ARG A 448 -31.19 -10.22 -17.56
CA ARG A 448 -32.15 -9.61 -18.48
C ARG A 448 -33.51 -10.32 -18.43
N GLU A 449 -33.53 -11.66 -18.47
CA GLU A 449 -34.76 -12.46 -18.41
C GLU A 449 -35.55 -12.24 -17.11
N LYS A 450 -34.83 -12.16 -15.97
CA LYS A 450 -35.43 -12.03 -14.64
C LYS A 450 -35.55 -10.60 -14.15
N LEU A 451 -35.17 -9.60 -14.95
CA LEU A 451 -35.08 -8.19 -14.57
C LEU A 451 -36.29 -7.66 -13.80
N HIS A 452 -37.50 -7.96 -14.28
CA HIS A 452 -38.74 -7.49 -13.65
C HIS A 452 -39.18 -8.30 -12.42
N SER A 453 -38.61 -9.49 -12.23
CA SER A 453 -38.92 -10.39 -11.11
C SER A 453 -38.03 -10.18 -9.89
N PHE A 454 -36.88 -9.53 -10.06
CA PHE A 454 -35.93 -9.30 -8.98
C PHE A 454 -36.42 -8.25 -7.97
N SER A 455 -36.21 -8.56 -6.70
CA SER A 455 -36.32 -7.60 -5.62
C SER A 455 -35.21 -6.54 -5.68
N PRO A 456 -35.35 -5.38 -4.98
CA PRO A 456 -34.29 -4.37 -4.93
C PRO A 456 -32.94 -4.91 -4.44
N ARG A 457 -32.95 -5.87 -3.51
CA ARG A 457 -31.73 -6.51 -3.02
C ARG A 457 -31.08 -7.39 -4.09
N GLU A 458 -31.86 -8.13 -4.86
CA GLU A 458 -31.34 -8.96 -5.95
C GLU A 458 -30.78 -8.12 -7.10
N LEU A 459 -31.47 -7.04 -7.48
CA LEU A 459 -30.98 -6.07 -8.46
C LEU A 459 -29.63 -5.46 -8.03
N HIS A 460 -29.47 -5.13 -6.75
CA HIS A 460 -28.20 -4.66 -6.21
C HIS A 460 -27.09 -5.72 -6.31
N LEU A 461 -27.37 -6.97 -5.95
CA LEU A 461 -26.40 -8.07 -6.10
C LEU A 461 -26.01 -8.31 -7.58
N CYS A 462 -26.94 -8.10 -8.51
CA CYS A 462 -26.64 -8.10 -9.95
C CYS A 462 -25.63 -7.00 -10.29
N LEU A 463 -25.88 -5.75 -9.88
CA LEU A 463 -24.96 -4.63 -10.10
C LEU A 463 -23.56 -4.89 -9.51
N GLU A 464 -23.49 -5.49 -8.32
CA GLU A 464 -22.21 -5.89 -7.72
C GLU A 464 -21.45 -6.92 -8.56
N ALA A 465 -22.14 -7.96 -9.02
CA ALA A 465 -21.54 -9.00 -9.87
C ALA A 465 -21.08 -8.43 -11.21
N MET A 466 -21.87 -7.53 -11.80
CA MET A 466 -21.55 -6.84 -13.05
C MET A 466 -20.29 -5.98 -12.95
N LEU A 467 -20.11 -5.26 -11.85
CA LEU A 467 -18.87 -4.54 -11.58
C LEU A 467 -17.65 -5.46 -11.59
N ILE A 468 -17.76 -6.66 -11.01
CA ILE A 468 -16.68 -7.66 -11.06
C ILE A 468 -16.43 -8.14 -12.49
N TYR A 469 -17.47 -8.43 -13.27
CA TYR A 469 -17.32 -8.88 -14.67
C TYR A 469 -16.69 -7.80 -15.55
N MET A 470 -17.05 -6.53 -15.36
CA MET A 470 -16.39 -5.41 -16.03
C MET A 470 -14.91 -5.32 -15.66
N MET A 471 -14.56 -5.48 -14.38
CA MET A 471 -13.15 -5.52 -13.95
C MET A 471 -12.36 -6.68 -14.56
N MET A 472 -12.98 -7.87 -14.69
CA MET A 472 -12.37 -9.00 -15.41
C MET A 472 -12.11 -8.63 -16.88
N SER A 473 -13.12 -8.07 -17.55
CA SER A 473 -13.04 -7.68 -18.97
C SER A 473 -11.95 -6.63 -19.22
N MET A 474 -11.87 -5.63 -18.34
CA MET A 474 -10.85 -4.56 -18.42
C MET A 474 -9.42 -5.08 -18.18
N SER A 475 -9.25 -6.12 -17.36
CA SER A 475 -7.94 -6.67 -17.05
C SER A 475 -7.31 -7.51 -18.17
N GLU A 476 -8.11 -7.95 -19.15
CA GLU A 476 -7.67 -8.77 -20.28
C GLU A 476 -8.08 -8.13 -21.62
N PRO A 477 -7.33 -7.13 -22.11
CA PRO A 477 -7.62 -6.54 -23.40
C PRO A 477 -7.34 -7.57 -24.52
N ASP A 478 -8.40 -8.03 -25.17
CA ASP A 478 -8.39 -8.86 -26.38
C ASP A 478 -9.19 -8.16 -27.49
N SER A 479 -9.27 -8.74 -28.69
CA SER A 479 -10.00 -8.12 -29.81
C SER A 479 -11.51 -7.96 -29.56
N GLU A 480 -12.08 -8.76 -28.67
CA GLU A 480 -13.52 -8.79 -28.33
C GLU A 480 -13.84 -8.07 -27.01
N SER A 481 -12.83 -7.70 -26.22
CA SER A 481 -13.01 -7.15 -24.87
C SER A 481 -13.73 -5.81 -24.87
N LYS A 482 -13.57 -5.01 -25.94
CA LYS A 482 -14.28 -3.73 -26.11
C LYS A 482 -15.79 -3.94 -26.28
N GLU A 483 -16.18 -4.85 -27.17
CA GLU A 483 -17.58 -5.19 -27.40
C GLU A 483 -18.19 -5.78 -26.13
N ARG A 484 -17.47 -6.71 -25.49
CA ARG A 484 -17.87 -7.33 -24.22
C ARG A 484 -18.10 -6.29 -23.12
N THR A 485 -17.17 -5.34 -22.97
CA THR A 485 -17.29 -4.29 -21.94
C THR A 485 -18.48 -3.36 -22.23
N SER A 486 -18.74 -3.06 -23.50
CA SER A 486 -19.93 -2.30 -23.90
C SER A 486 -21.22 -3.02 -23.50
N ARG A 487 -21.34 -4.32 -23.83
CA ARG A 487 -22.52 -5.12 -23.47
C ARG A 487 -22.75 -5.19 -21.95
N LEU A 488 -21.67 -5.41 -21.19
CA LEU A 488 -21.71 -5.42 -19.73
C LEU A 488 -22.20 -4.07 -19.18
N PHE A 489 -21.78 -2.96 -19.77
CA PHE A 489 -22.22 -1.63 -19.36
C PHE A 489 -23.71 -1.40 -19.67
N GLU A 490 -24.18 -1.77 -20.86
CA GLU A 490 -25.60 -1.69 -21.25
C GLU A 490 -26.49 -2.53 -20.32
N THR A 491 -26.08 -3.75 -20.00
CA THR A 491 -26.81 -4.59 -19.04
C THR A 491 -26.85 -3.89 -17.66
N ALA A 492 -25.78 -3.20 -17.25
CA ALA A 492 -25.67 -2.59 -15.92
C ALA A 492 -26.55 -1.35 -15.82
N GLU A 493 -26.63 -0.59 -16.91
CA GLU A 493 -27.57 0.52 -17.06
C GLU A 493 -29.02 0.06 -16.95
N LEU A 494 -29.38 -1.04 -17.62
CA LEU A 494 -30.73 -1.60 -17.56
C LEU A 494 -31.09 -2.05 -16.14
N VAL A 495 -30.21 -2.80 -15.48
CA VAL A 495 -30.40 -3.25 -14.08
C VAL A 495 -30.44 -2.05 -13.13
N GLY A 496 -29.59 -1.05 -13.35
CA GLY A 496 -29.49 0.17 -12.54
C GLY A 496 -30.73 1.05 -12.65
N SER A 497 -31.26 1.25 -13.85
CA SER A 497 -32.53 1.93 -14.08
C SER A 497 -33.67 1.21 -13.36
N ARG A 498 -33.74 -0.13 -13.46
CA ARG A 498 -34.75 -0.90 -12.75
C ARG A 498 -34.59 -0.82 -11.23
N PHE A 499 -33.37 -0.76 -10.74
CA PHE A 499 -33.08 -0.56 -9.32
C PHE A 499 -33.60 0.80 -8.84
N LEU A 500 -33.33 1.86 -9.60
CA LEU A 500 -33.81 3.21 -9.32
C LEU A 500 -35.34 3.32 -9.31
N ASP A 501 -36.04 2.62 -10.20
CA ASP A 501 -37.52 2.58 -10.17
C ASP A 501 -38.07 2.15 -8.80
N HIS A 502 -37.35 1.28 -8.09
CA HIS A 502 -37.77 0.78 -6.78
C HIS A 502 -37.27 1.62 -5.61
N THR A 503 -36.06 2.17 -5.70
CA THR A 503 -35.40 2.83 -4.56
C THR A 503 -35.42 4.35 -4.63
N GLY A 504 -35.70 4.95 -5.80
CA GLY A 504 -35.67 6.39 -6.05
C GLY A 504 -34.27 7.01 -6.09
N SER A 505 -33.30 6.41 -5.41
CA SER A 505 -31.89 6.81 -5.42
C SER A 505 -30.98 5.59 -5.33
N TYR A 506 -29.78 5.69 -5.91
CA TYR A 506 -28.75 4.69 -5.74
C TYR A 506 -28.25 4.61 -4.29
N SER A 507 -28.14 5.75 -3.60
CA SER A 507 -27.47 5.83 -2.31
C SER A 507 -27.95 7.02 -1.49
N THR A 508 -28.09 6.80 -0.19
CA THR A 508 -28.53 7.79 0.81
C THR A 508 -27.64 7.71 2.04
N SER A 509 -27.48 8.83 2.75
CA SER A 509 -26.67 8.86 3.97
C SER A 509 -27.41 8.15 5.11
N GLU A 510 -26.66 7.51 6.01
CA GLU A 510 -27.25 6.85 7.19
C GLU A 510 -27.90 7.85 8.15
N ILE A 511 -27.51 9.12 8.09
CA ILE A 511 -28.10 10.21 8.89
C ILE A 511 -29.46 10.62 8.33
N SER A 512 -29.57 10.71 7.00
CA SER A 512 -30.82 11.09 6.33
C SER A 512 -31.86 9.97 6.33
N GLU A 513 -31.40 8.71 6.20
CA GLU A 513 -32.27 7.54 6.14
C GLU A 513 -31.71 6.42 7.03
N PRO A 514 -31.97 6.47 8.35
CA PRO A 514 -31.42 5.50 9.30
C PRO A 514 -31.99 4.10 9.08
N SER A 515 -31.09 3.10 9.09
CA SER A 515 -31.45 1.70 8.92
C SER A 515 -32.07 1.12 10.18
N SER A 516 -33.17 0.37 10.01
CA SER A 516 -33.91 -0.21 11.15
C SER A 516 -33.30 -1.52 11.68
N THR A 517 -32.64 -2.27 10.80
CA THR A 517 -31.99 -3.54 11.13
C THR A 517 -30.57 -3.59 10.59
N TRP A 518 -29.76 -4.52 11.11
CA TRP A 518 -28.42 -4.76 10.56
C TRP A 518 -28.44 -5.17 9.08
N GLN A 519 -29.48 -5.89 8.63
CA GLN A 519 -29.64 -6.28 7.23
C GLN A 519 -30.00 -5.12 6.32
N ASP A 520 -30.81 -4.17 6.80
CA ASP A 520 -31.08 -2.92 6.09
C ASP A 520 -29.82 -2.06 6.03
N TRP A 521 -29.07 -2.02 7.13
CA TRP A 521 -27.81 -1.29 7.18
C TRP A 521 -26.77 -1.84 6.22
N ILE A 522 -26.58 -3.18 6.18
CA ILE A 522 -25.67 -3.82 5.20
C ILE A 522 -26.06 -3.43 3.78
N PHE A 523 -27.35 -3.42 3.46
CA PHE A 523 -27.84 -3.07 2.13
C PHE A 523 -27.62 -1.59 1.80
N ALA A 524 -27.94 -0.68 2.72
CA ALA A 524 -27.68 0.75 2.56
C ALA A 524 -26.18 1.06 2.44
N GLU A 525 -25.34 0.39 3.23
CA GLU A 525 -23.89 0.55 3.21
C GLU A 525 -23.27 -0.02 1.94
N SER A 526 -23.74 -1.17 1.46
CA SER A 526 -23.32 -1.76 0.20
C SER A 526 -23.63 -0.84 -0.99
N ARG A 527 -24.81 -0.21 -0.99
CA ARG A 527 -25.19 0.84 -1.96
C ARG A 527 -24.22 2.03 -1.93
N ARG A 528 -23.91 2.58 -0.75
CA ARG A 528 -22.93 3.67 -0.59
C ARG A 528 -21.57 3.30 -1.17
N ARG A 529 -21.07 2.12 -0.81
CA ARG A 529 -19.78 1.60 -1.28
C ARG A 529 -19.77 1.42 -2.79
N MET A 530 -20.83 0.85 -3.37
CA MET A 530 -20.99 0.69 -4.81
C MET A 530 -21.02 2.03 -5.56
N SER A 531 -21.75 3.04 -5.05
CA SER A 531 -21.78 4.37 -5.68
C SER A 531 -20.42 5.07 -5.64
N CYS A 532 -19.66 4.95 -4.53
CA CYS A 532 -18.29 5.46 -4.47
C CYS A 532 -17.34 4.73 -5.43
N LEU A 533 -17.51 3.42 -5.59
CA LEU A 533 -16.73 2.65 -6.56
C LEU A 533 -17.02 3.07 -8.00
N TRP A 534 -18.30 3.30 -8.33
CA TRP A 534 -18.69 3.83 -9.63
C TRP A 534 -18.07 5.19 -9.94
N LEU A 535 -18.06 6.09 -8.95
CA LEU A 535 -17.35 7.36 -9.04
C LEU A 535 -15.86 7.15 -9.37
N ILE A 536 -15.19 6.26 -8.63
CA ILE A 536 -13.76 5.97 -8.83
C ILE A 536 -13.51 5.48 -10.27
N ILE A 537 -14.31 4.53 -10.76
CA ILE A 537 -14.21 4.00 -12.12
C ILE A 537 -14.43 5.11 -13.15
N GLY A 538 -15.46 5.95 -12.98
CA GLY A 538 -15.74 7.08 -13.86
C GLY A 538 -14.60 8.10 -13.91
N CYS A 539 -13.98 8.40 -12.76
CA CYS A 539 -12.80 9.28 -12.71
C CYS A 539 -11.61 8.68 -13.46
N VAL A 540 -11.34 7.38 -13.30
CA VAL A 540 -10.25 6.69 -14.00
C VAL A 540 -10.46 6.76 -15.52
N ILE A 541 -11.66 6.43 -16.00
CA ILE A 541 -12.00 6.47 -17.44
C ILE A 541 -11.79 7.87 -18.01
N THR A 542 -12.29 8.90 -17.31
CA THR A 542 -12.17 10.29 -17.73
C THR A 542 -10.70 10.70 -17.91
N ILE A 543 -9.83 10.30 -16.98
CA ILE A 543 -8.40 10.63 -16.99
C ILE A 543 -7.64 9.88 -18.08
N GLU A 544 -7.94 8.58 -18.27
CA GLU A 544 -7.30 7.77 -19.32
C GLU A 544 -7.61 8.32 -20.72
N ASN A 545 -8.80 8.91 -20.91
CA ASN A 545 -9.19 9.59 -22.15
C ASN A 545 -8.65 11.03 -22.27
N GLY A 546 -7.77 11.45 -21.36
CA GLY A 546 -7.14 12.77 -21.39
C GLY A 546 -8.09 13.92 -21.03
N LYS A 547 -9.30 13.62 -20.56
CA LYS A 547 -10.25 14.62 -20.08
C LYS A 547 -9.96 14.93 -18.61
N LYS A 548 -10.36 16.13 -18.17
CA LYS A 548 -10.32 16.51 -16.76
C LYS A 548 -11.61 16.07 -16.09
N CYS A 549 -11.53 15.49 -14.90
CA CYS A 549 -12.71 15.28 -14.07
C CYS A 549 -13.25 16.64 -13.60
N SER A 550 -14.43 17.03 -14.07
CA SER A 550 -15.17 18.17 -13.53
C SER A 550 -16.17 17.69 -12.48
N ILE A 551 -16.34 18.50 -11.44
CA ILE A 551 -17.30 18.26 -10.37
C ILE A 551 -18.68 18.65 -10.88
N CYS A 552 -19.65 17.74 -10.76
CA CYS A 552 -21.05 18.13 -10.73
C CYS A 552 -21.47 18.40 -9.28
N SER A 553 -22.35 19.38 -9.03
CA SER A 553 -22.91 19.67 -7.69
C SER A 553 -23.42 18.42 -6.98
N ASP A 554 -23.93 17.48 -7.76
CA ASP A 554 -24.57 16.26 -7.28
C ASP A 554 -23.54 15.30 -6.66
N MET A 555 -22.27 15.35 -7.10
CA MET A 555 -21.18 14.51 -6.57
C MET A 555 -20.80 14.91 -5.14
N CYS A 556 -20.94 16.18 -4.76
CA CYS A 556 -20.65 16.64 -3.40
C CYS A 556 -21.57 15.99 -2.37
N SER A 557 -22.81 15.68 -2.77
CA SER A 557 -23.82 15.06 -1.91
C SER A 557 -23.64 13.55 -1.72
N LEU A 558 -22.71 12.93 -2.47
CA LEU A 558 -22.49 11.49 -2.42
C LEU A 558 -22.11 11.05 -1.00
N PRO A 559 -22.91 10.20 -0.34
CA PRO A 559 -22.60 9.73 1.00
C PRO A 559 -21.37 8.82 1.01
N LEU A 560 -20.50 9.01 2.00
CA LEU A 560 -19.27 8.24 2.15
C LEU A 560 -19.49 6.88 2.83
N PRO A 561 -18.63 5.90 2.54
CA PRO A 561 -18.67 4.60 3.21
C PRO A 561 -18.20 4.72 4.67
N SER A 562 -18.72 3.83 5.50
CA SER A 562 -18.33 3.66 6.90
C SER A 562 -16.97 2.98 7.05
N SER A 563 -16.50 2.81 8.29
CA SER A 563 -15.20 2.19 8.58
C SER A 563 -15.16 0.71 8.22
N LYS A 564 -13.95 0.21 7.97
CA LYS A 564 -13.69 -1.21 7.69
C LYS A 564 -14.24 -2.14 8.79
N LEU A 565 -14.01 -1.79 10.05
CA LEU A 565 -14.42 -2.61 11.20
C LEU A 565 -15.94 -2.76 11.26
N LEU A 566 -16.66 -1.66 11.02
CA LEU A 566 -18.11 -1.65 11.00
C LEU A 566 -18.67 -2.46 9.82
N TRP A 567 -18.05 -2.36 8.65
CA TRP A 567 -18.43 -3.13 7.46
C TRP A 567 -18.14 -4.63 7.57
N GLU A 568 -17.04 -5.03 8.21
CA GLU A 568 -16.61 -6.43 8.32
C GLU A 568 -17.13 -7.16 9.57
N ALA A 569 -17.97 -6.50 10.37
CA ALA A 569 -18.57 -7.06 11.59
C ALA A 569 -19.21 -8.43 11.32
N ARG A 570 -18.88 -9.43 12.17
CA ARG A 570 -19.26 -10.84 11.95
C ARG A 570 -20.51 -11.25 12.69
N SER A 571 -20.99 -10.41 13.59
CA SER A 571 -22.18 -10.64 14.40
C SER A 571 -22.96 -9.34 14.62
N LEU A 572 -24.23 -9.47 14.99
CA LEU A 572 -25.08 -8.33 15.32
C LEU A 572 -24.51 -7.51 16.49
N GLU A 573 -23.95 -8.17 17.51
CA GLU A 573 -23.35 -7.54 18.69
C GLU A 573 -22.08 -6.75 18.35
N GLU A 574 -21.22 -7.32 17.50
CA GLU A 574 -20.03 -6.64 16.98
C GLU A 574 -20.43 -5.40 16.16
N TRP A 575 -21.42 -5.55 15.27
CA TRP A 575 -21.93 -4.43 14.49
C TRP A 575 -22.50 -3.31 15.37
N GLN A 576 -23.31 -3.63 16.39
CA GLN A 576 -23.85 -2.62 17.32
C GLN A 576 -22.75 -1.86 18.07
N THR A 577 -21.72 -2.58 18.51
CA THR A 577 -20.59 -2.00 19.24
C THR A 577 -19.79 -1.05 18.34
N GLU A 578 -19.43 -1.50 17.14
CA GLU A 578 -18.70 -0.70 16.18
C GLU A 578 -19.53 0.49 15.67
N LYS A 579 -20.86 0.34 15.51
CA LYS A 579 -21.75 1.41 15.08
C LYS A 579 -21.82 2.52 16.11
N ALA A 580 -21.95 2.17 17.39
CA ALA A 580 -21.95 3.15 18.48
C ALA A 580 -20.63 3.93 18.53
N PHE A 581 -19.49 3.26 18.35
CA PHE A 581 -18.19 3.92 18.28
C PHE A 581 -18.06 4.83 17.05
N PHE A 582 -18.50 4.35 15.89
CA PHE A 582 -18.48 5.11 14.64
C PHE A 582 -19.31 6.40 14.75
N ASP A 583 -20.51 6.34 15.33
CA ASP A 583 -21.38 7.51 15.49
C ASP A 583 -20.81 8.54 16.46
N MET A 584 -20.12 8.10 17.51
CA MET A 584 -19.41 9.00 18.44
C MET A 584 -18.21 9.71 17.80
N SER A 585 -17.63 9.14 16.74
CA SER A 585 -16.39 9.65 16.12
C SER A 585 -16.59 10.80 15.12
N CYS A 586 -17.85 11.17 14.82
CA CYS A 586 -18.23 12.24 13.88
C CYS A 586 -17.49 12.17 12.51
N PRO A 587 -17.63 11.04 11.77
CA PRO A 587 -16.96 10.84 10.49
C PRO A 587 -17.54 11.74 9.40
N PHE A 588 -16.77 11.97 8.32
CA PHE A 588 -17.28 12.67 7.14
C PHE A 588 -18.52 11.95 6.58
N VAL A 589 -19.59 12.71 6.36
CA VAL A 589 -20.87 12.15 5.90
C VAL A 589 -20.91 12.09 4.38
N THR A 590 -20.38 13.11 3.71
CA THR A 590 -20.45 13.29 2.27
C THR A 590 -19.08 13.51 1.64
N LEU A 591 -18.97 13.25 0.34
CA LEU A 591 -17.76 13.50 -0.45
C LEU A 591 -17.35 14.98 -0.36
N GLY A 592 -18.32 15.91 -0.36
CA GLY A 592 -18.06 17.34 -0.22
C GLY A 592 -17.33 17.70 1.08
N GLU A 593 -17.74 17.11 2.21
CA GLU A 593 -17.07 17.34 3.50
C GLU A 593 -15.62 16.84 3.50
N LEU A 594 -15.38 15.66 2.91
CA LEU A 594 -14.03 15.09 2.79
C LEU A 594 -13.13 15.99 1.92
N VAL A 595 -13.67 16.48 0.81
CA VAL A 595 -12.98 17.43 -0.07
C VAL A 595 -12.63 18.72 0.67
N GLU A 596 -13.59 19.30 1.38
CA GLU A 596 -13.38 20.54 2.15
C GLU A 596 -12.32 20.34 3.24
N ALA A 597 -12.36 19.22 3.95
CA ALA A 597 -11.37 18.90 4.97
C ALA A 597 -9.97 18.77 4.39
N LYS A 598 -9.83 18.15 3.20
CA LYS A 598 -8.56 18.05 2.47
C LYS A 598 -8.04 19.40 2.01
N ALA A 599 -8.91 20.25 1.45
CA ALA A 599 -8.53 21.61 1.05
C ALA A 599 -8.00 22.42 2.24
N ASN A 600 -8.55 22.14 3.44
CA ASN A 600 -8.18 22.78 4.69
C ASN A 600 -7.27 21.90 5.57
N ALA A 601 -6.45 21.01 4.99
CA ALA A 601 -5.61 20.08 5.77
C ALA A 601 -4.61 20.77 6.71
N GLY A 602 -4.29 22.05 6.48
CA GLY A 602 -3.49 22.86 7.41
C GLY A 602 -4.23 23.24 8.72
N ASN A 603 -5.55 23.10 8.78
CA ASN A 603 -6.35 23.31 9.99
C ASN A 603 -6.24 22.07 10.90
N PRO A 604 -5.85 22.22 12.19
CA PRO A 604 -5.74 21.10 13.13
C PRO A 604 -7.01 20.24 13.26
N VAL A 605 -8.20 20.84 13.17
CA VAL A 605 -9.48 20.15 13.25
C VAL A 605 -9.69 19.28 12.01
N SER A 606 -9.45 19.83 10.81
CA SER A 606 -9.53 19.07 9.55
C SER A 606 -8.49 17.96 9.49
N ALA A 607 -7.25 18.22 9.93
CA ALA A 607 -6.20 17.22 10.01
C ALA A 607 -6.55 16.07 10.96
N GLN A 608 -7.11 16.38 12.13
CA GLN A 608 -7.55 15.36 13.10
C GLN A 608 -8.72 14.51 12.54
N ARG A 609 -9.69 15.14 11.87
CA ARG A 609 -10.81 14.42 11.22
C ARG A 609 -10.33 13.54 10.06
N LEU A 610 -9.41 14.02 9.23
CA LEU A 610 -8.77 13.24 8.16
C LEU A 610 -8.00 12.03 8.73
N GLN A 611 -7.20 12.24 9.78
CA GLN A 611 -6.49 11.15 10.45
C GLN A 611 -7.47 10.10 11.02
N GLY A 612 -8.57 10.55 11.63
CA GLY A 612 -9.65 9.67 12.11
C GLY A 612 -10.26 8.81 11.00
N TRP A 613 -10.57 9.43 9.86
CA TRP A 613 -11.11 8.75 8.69
C TRP A 613 -10.10 7.76 8.07
N GLU A 614 -8.83 8.14 7.96
CA GLU A 614 -7.76 7.28 7.43
C GLU A 614 -7.49 6.05 8.30
N MET A 615 -7.59 6.17 9.64
CA MET A 615 -7.42 5.03 10.55
C MET A 615 -8.49 3.95 10.38
N GLY A 616 -9.69 4.32 9.96
CA GLY A 616 -10.81 3.40 9.69
C GLY A 616 -10.88 2.88 8.24
N SER A 617 -9.91 3.25 7.39
CA SER A 617 -9.98 3.04 5.95
C SER A 617 -9.78 1.58 5.51
N ASP A 618 -10.52 1.18 4.47
CA ASP A 618 -10.23 -0.03 3.71
C ASP A 618 -9.61 0.32 2.33
N LYS A 619 -9.41 -0.71 1.49
CA LYS A 619 -8.84 -0.54 0.15
C LYS A 619 -9.66 0.38 -0.76
N MET A 620 -10.99 0.43 -0.59
CA MET A 620 -11.85 1.30 -1.39
C MET A 620 -11.76 2.75 -0.90
N THR A 621 -11.79 2.96 0.42
CA THR A 621 -11.59 4.28 1.01
C THR A 621 -10.23 4.87 0.62
N ALA A 622 -9.18 4.05 0.52
CA ALA A 622 -7.88 4.46 -0.01
C ALA A 622 -7.94 4.88 -1.49
N MET A 623 -8.64 4.13 -2.35
CA MET A 623 -8.84 4.53 -3.76
C MET A 623 -9.68 5.80 -3.87
N LEU A 624 -10.69 5.97 -3.02
CA LEU A 624 -11.49 7.20 -2.97
C LEU A 624 -10.62 8.39 -2.56
N ASN A 625 -9.72 8.19 -1.60
CA ASN A 625 -8.76 9.20 -1.17
C ASN A 625 -7.90 9.68 -2.35
N ILE A 626 -7.44 8.76 -3.21
CA ILE A 626 -6.68 9.06 -4.43
C ILE A 626 -7.58 9.74 -5.47
N ALA A 627 -8.80 9.23 -5.69
CA ALA A 627 -9.72 9.74 -6.69
C ALA A 627 -10.17 11.18 -6.40
N VAL A 628 -10.33 11.56 -5.13
CA VAL A 628 -10.64 12.94 -4.73
C VAL A 628 -9.58 13.94 -5.22
N GLU A 629 -8.30 13.55 -5.28
CA GLU A 629 -7.23 14.40 -5.82
C GLU A 629 -7.43 14.69 -7.31
N PHE A 630 -8.08 13.77 -8.05
CA PHE A 630 -8.33 13.95 -9.49
C PHE A 630 -9.35 15.03 -9.80
N VAL A 631 -10.34 15.12 -8.92
CA VAL A 631 -11.51 15.96 -9.08
C VAL A 631 -11.20 17.39 -8.64
N TRP A 632 -10.34 17.59 -7.63
CA TRP A 632 -10.12 18.90 -6.99
C TRP A 632 -8.72 19.52 -7.08
N GLY A 633 -7.73 18.88 -7.72
CA GLY A 633 -6.39 19.44 -7.96
C GLY A 633 -6.33 20.72 -8.82
N ASN A 634 -7.47 21.34 -9.14
CA ASN A 634 -7.60 22.64 -9.81
C ASN A 634 -7.84 23.82 -8.84
N VAL A 635 -8.04 23.59 -7.53
CA VAL A 635 -8.33 24.67 -6.54
C VAL A 635 -7.21 24.87 -5.51
N LEU A 636 -6.19 23.99 -5.48
CA LEU A 636 -4.99 24.14 -4.64
C LEU A 636 -3.78 24.72 -5.41
#